data_AF-A0A4E0RPI6-F1
#
_entry.id   AF-A0A4E0RPI6-F1
#
_cell.length_a   1.000
_cell.length_b   1.000
_cell.length_c   1.000
_cell.angle_alpha   90.00
_cell.angle_beta   90.00
_cell.angle_gamma   90.00
#
_symmetry.space_group_name_H-M   'P 1'
#
loop_
_entity.id
_entity.type
_entity.pdbx_description
1 polymer ?
#
loop_
_entity_poly.entity_id
_entity_poly.type
_entity_poly.pdbx_seq_one_letter_code
_entity_poly.pdbx_strand_id
1 'polypeptide(L)' 'MANRGLSVNCYFWRTAQQQEIDYLEERDGKLFAWEFKWSNASARFPKTFTRAYPHSETKIITPDNLDCFLMDDC' A
#
# COMPACT_ATOMS: atom_id res chain seq x y z
N MET A 1 11.24 12.82 21.14
CA MET A 1 10.98 11.58 20.37
C MET A 1 9.52 11.65 19.94
N ALA A 2 9.26 12.08 18.71
CA ALA A 2 7.91 12.35 18.23
C ALA A 2 7.23 11.03 17.84
N ASN A 3 6.37 10.54 18.74
CA ASN A 3 5.33 9.58 18.39
C ASN A 3 4.41 10.29 17.38
N ARG A 4 4.53 10.01 16.07
CA ARG A 4 3.55 10.49 15.07
C ARG A 4 2.23 9.82 15.47
N GLY A 5 1.41 10.50 16.26
CA GLY A 5 0.15 10.02 16.86
C GLY A 5 -0.96 9.83 15.82
N LEU A 6 -0.63 9.24 14.68
CA LEU A 6 -1.56 8.85 13.64
C LEU A 6 -2.13 7.50 14.05
N SER A 7 -3.37 7.48 14.53
CA SER A 7 -4.13 6.25 14.74
C SER A 7 -4.49 5.67 13.37
N VAL A 8 -3.63 4.80 12.86
CA VAL A 8 -3.81 4.16 11.54
C VAL A 8 -3.94 2.67 11.76
N ASN A 9 -4.91 2.06 11.10
CA ASN A 9 -5.09 0.61 11.19
C ASN A 9 -4.29 -0.04 10.06
N CYS A 10 -3.26 -0.81 10.40
CA CYS A 10 -2.44 -1.52 9.44
C CYS A 10 -3.00 -2.95 9.23
N TYR A 11 -3.09 -3.38 7.98
CA TYR A 11 -3.61 -4.69 7.60
C TYR A 11 -2.72 -5.38 6.58
N PHE A 12 -2.78 -6.71 6.54
CA PHE A 12 -2.25 -7.55 5.47
C PHE A 12 -3.41 -8.18 4.70
N TRP A 13 -3.40 -8.07 3.37
CA TRP A 13 -4.49 -8.57 2.55
C TRP A 13 -4.05 -9.79 1.76
N ARG A 14 -4.82 -10.89 1.89
CA ARG A 14 -4.66 -12.11 1.10
C ARG A 14 -5.99 -12.73 0.74
N THR A 15 -6.04 -13.45 -0.37
CA THR A 15 -7.24 -14.16 -0.83
C THR A 15 -7.03 -15.67 -0.83
N ALA A 16 -8.14 -16.42 -0.89
CA ALA A 16 -8.10 -17.87 -1.08
C ALA A 16 -7.44 -18.29 -2.42
N GLN A 17 -7.35 -17.37 -3.38
CA GLN A 17 -6.68 -17.57 -4.67
C GLN A 17 -5.20 -17.17 -4.62
N GLN A 18 -4.63 -17.03 -3.42
CA GLN A 18 -3.22 -16.69 -3.18
C GLN A 18 -2.79 -15.35 -3.82
N GLN A 19 -3.74 -14.42 -4.02
CA GLN A 19 -3.39 -13.03 -4.29
C GLN A 19 -3.13 -12.32 -2.97
N GLU A 20 -2.07 -11.53 -2.93
CA GLU A 20 -1.58 -10.86 -1.74
C GLU A 20 -1.27 -9.39 -2.04
N ILE A 21 -1.37 -8.55 -1.01
CA ILE A 21 -0.86 -7.19 -1.01
C ILE A 21 -0.08 -7.02 0.30
N ASP A 22 1.16 -6.55 0.17
CA ASP A 22 2.14 -6.52 1.25
C ASP A 22 1.68 -5.65 2.43
N TYR A 23 1.08 -4.50 2.13
CA TYR A 23 0.75 -3.52 3.16
C TYR A 23 -0.50 -2.72 2.83
N LEU A 24 -1.45 -2.69 3.77
CA LEU A 24 -2.62 -1.83 3.72
C LEU A 24 -2.67 -0.97 4.97
N GLU A 25 -3.12 0.26 4.81
CA GLU A 25 -3.47 1.12 5.93
C GLU A 25 -4.85 1.72 5.72
N GLU A 26 -5.60 1.81 6.80
CA GLU A 26 -6.81 2.59 6.86
C GLU A 26 -6.54 3.85 7.69
N ARG A 27 -6.78 5.01 7.08
CA ARG A 27 -6.65 6.33 7.70
C ARG A 27 -7.86 7.15 7.31
N ASP A 28 -8.59 7.70 8.28
CA ASP A 28 -9.79 8.53 8.06
C ASP A 28 -10.86 7.90 7.16
N GLY A 29 -11.05 6.58 7.26
CA GLY A 29 -12.01 5.82 6.43
C GLY A 29 -11.60 5.63 4.96
N LYS A 30 -10.38 6.03 4.60
CA LYS A 30 -9.76 5.74 3.31
C LYS A 30 -8.78 4.58 3.45
N LEU A 31 -8.78 3.71 2.45
CA LEU A 31 -7.87 2.58 2.37
C LEU A 31 -6.72 2.92 1.44
N PHE A 32 -5.51 2.75 1.93
CA PHE A 32 -4.27 2.91 1.17
C PHE A 32 -3.59 1.55 1.10
N ALA A 33 -3.10 1.19 -0.08
CA ALA A 33 -2.49 -0.10 -0.32
C ALA A 33 -1.15 0.07 -1.04
N TRP A 34 -0.14 -0.65 -0.56
CA TRP A 34 1.21 -0.64 -1.09
C TRP A 34 1.69 -2.05 -1.41
N GLU A 35 2.34 -2.18 -2.55
CA GLU A 35 3.14 -3.35 -2.89
C GLU A 35 4.60 -2.95 -3.04
N PHE A 36 5.50 -3.71 -2.45
CA PHE A 36 6.93 -3.48 -2.53
C PHE A 36 7.54 -4.42 -3.58
N LYS A 37 8.25 -3.86 -4.54
CA LYS A 37 8.96 -4.62 -5.57
C LYS A 37 10.42 -4.21 -5.58
N TRP A 38 11.33 -5.17 -5.71
CA TRP A 38 12.76 -4.89 -5.79
C TRP A 38 13.21 -4.39 -7.17
N SER A 39 12.42 -4.64 -8.22
CA SER A 39 12.70 -4.19 -9.59
C SER A 39 11.64 -3.20 -10.08
N ASN A 40 12.03 -2.32 -10.98
CA ASN A 40 11.13 -1.39 -11.69
C ASN A 40 10.26 -2.09 -12.74
N ALA A 41 10.04 -3.40 -12.62
CA ALA A 41 9.10 -4.10 -13.48
C ALA A 41 7.71 -3.50 -13.29
N SER A 42 6.93 -3.38 -14.37
CA SER A 42 5.57 -2.88 -14.31
C SER A 42 4.69 -3.84 -13.50
N ALA A 43 4.65 -3.66 -12.19
CA ALA A 43 3.69 -4.32 -11.34
C ALA A 43 2.33 -3.61 -11.50
N ARG A 44 1.26 -4.36 -11.28
CA ARG A 44 -0.10 -3.83 -11.24
C ARG A 44 -0.80 -4.47 -10.06
N PHE A 45 -1.58 -3.68 -9.36
CA PHE A 45 -2.40 -4.19 -8.27
C PHE A 45 -3.37 -5.27 -8.79
N PRO A 46 -3.65 -6.30 -7.97
CA PRO A 46 -4.63 -7.32 -8.32
C PRO A 46 -5.98 -6.67 -8.66
N LYS A 47 -6.54 -7.00 -9.84
CA LYS A 47 -7.86 -6.50 -10.25
C LYS A 47 -8.96 -6.85 -9.25
N THR A 48 -8.79 -7.95 -8.51
CA THR A 48 -9.69 -8.38 -7.45
C THR A 48 -9.72 -7.36 -6.32
N PHE A 49 -8.56 -6.81 -5.95
CA PHE A 49 -8.46 -5.79 -4.92
C PHE A 49 -9.07 -4.47 -5.38
N THR A 50 -8.67 -3.96 -6.54
CA THR A 50 -9.17 -2.67 -7.06
C THR A 50 -10.67 -2.68 -7.34
N ARG A 51 -11.25 -3.85 -7.64
CA ARG A 51 -12.70 -4.01 -7.77
C ARG A 51 -13.42 -4.09 -6.42
N ALA A 52 -12.82 -4.73 -5.41
CA ALA A 52 -13.39 -4.82 -4.07
C ALA A 52 -13.33 -3.47 -3.33
N TYR A 53 -12.28 -2.69 -3.56
CA TYR A 53 -12.03 -1.39 -2.95
C TYR A 53 -11.79 -0.33 -4.04
N PRO A 54 -12.83 0.08 -4.79
CA PRO A 54 -12.67 1.01 -5.91
C PRO A 54 -12.21 2.42 -5.50
N HIS A 55 -12.37 2.76 -4.22
CA HIS A 55 -11.95 4.05 -3.65
C HIS A 55 -10.61 3.97 -2.92
N SER A 56 -9.91 2.83 -2.95
CA SER A 56 -8.60 2.72 -2.33
C SER A 56 -7.52 3.39 -3.18
N GLU A 57 -6.56 4.05 -2.53
CA GLU A 57 -5.36 4.53 -3.18
C GLU A 57 -4.32 3.40 -3.22
N THR A 58 -3.77 3.12 -4.39
CA THR A 58 -2.81 2.03 -4.59
C THR A 58 -1.49 2.57 -5.11
N LYS A 59 -0.37 2.23 -4.47
CA LYS A 59 0.96 2.67 -4.88
C LYS A 59 1.95 1.52 -4.89
N ILE A 60 2.76 1.44 -5.94
CA ILE A 60 3.83 0.45 -6.03
C ILE A 60 5.11 1.14 -5.57
N ILE A 61 5.76 0.55 -4.58
CA ILE A 61 7.03 1.03 -4.04
C ILE A 61 8.16 0.19 -4.64
N THR A 62 9.10 0.87 -5.29
CA THR A 62 10.33 0.31 -5.85
C THR A 62 11.53 1.03 -5.23
N PRO A 63 12.77 0.51 -5.38
CA PRO A 63 13.94 1.20 -4.86
C PRO A 63 14.06 2.65 -5.34
N ASP A 64 13.57 2.98 -6.53
CA ASP A 64 13.55 4.34 -7.08
C ASP A 64 12.65 5.33 -6.30
N ASN A 65 11.58 4.86 -5.66
CA ASN A 65 10.62 5.72 -4.96
C ASN A 65 10.49 5.39 -3.46
N LEU A 66 11.36 4.51 -2.95
CA LEU A 66 11.42 4.10 -1.56
C LEU A 66 11.74 5.29 -0.65
N ASP A 67 12.71 6.13 -1.04
CA ASP A 67 13.05 7.34 -0.30
C ASP A 67 11.86 8.29 -0.16
N CYS A 68 11.10 8.50 -1.26
CA CYS A 68 9.88 9.33 -1.23
C CYS A 68 8.79 8.74 -0.33
N PHE A 69 8.72 7.41 -0.20
CA PHE A 69 7.79 6.76 0.72
C PHE A 69 8.20 6.94 2.18
N LEU A 70 9.51 6.90 2.48
CA LEU A 70 10.02 6.99 3.85
C LEU A 70 10.04 8.43 4.39
N MET A 71 10.26 9.43 3.54
CA MET A 71 10.45 10.80 3.99
C MET A 71 9.15 11.57 4.20
N ASP A 72 7.98 11.08 3.75
CA ASP A 72 6.71 11.85 3.72
C ASP A 72 6.83 13.21 2.96
N ASP A 73 7.97 13.48 2.32
CA ASP A 73 8.29 14.70 1.60
C ASP A 73 8.14 14.45 0.08
N CYS A 74 6.99 14.82 -0.47
CA CYS A 74 6.79 15.12 -1.88
C CYS A 74 5.80 16.27 -2.05
#